data_AF-A0A2V8IKG0-F1
#
_entry.id   AF-A0A2V8IKG0-F1
#
_cell.length_a   1.000
_cell.length_b   1.000
_cell.length_c   1.000
_cell.angle_alpha   90.00
_cell.angle_beta   90.00
_cell.angle_gamma   90.00
#
_symmetry.space_group_name_H-M   'P 1'
#
loop_
_entity.id
_entity.type
_entity.pdbx_description
1 polymer ?
#
loop_
_entity_poly.entity_id
_entity_poly.type
_entity_poly.pdbx_seq_one_letter_code
_entity_poly.pdbx_strand_id
1 'polypeptide(L)'
;MDDQPGDDFNAFTIGYGVNNTDRGAGHAAFAEGTRHFGVTSMFARAELVQVETELLLHGQPDSAATVTRNTVGAFTVGGVRDLWAPRGFEAGIGRDVTFYAVPDNLKATYGWRPMSFQVFVRVRPPSGPMGRIWNMRMSAPMRHAMPHE
;
A
#
# COMPACT_ATOMS: atom_id res chain seq x y z
N MET A 1 3.86 34.43 -11.75
CA MET A 1 4.21 33.30 -10.86
C MET A 1 2.90 32.59 -10.64
N ASP A 2 2.47 31.82 -11.64
CA ASP A 2 1.13 31.25 -11.68
C ASP A 2 1.14 29.93 -10.91
N ASP A 3 0.60 29.99 -9.70
CA ASP A 3 0.27 28.83 -8.89
C ASP A 3 -0.98 28.20 -9.50
N GLN A 4 -0.86 27.02 -10.13
CA GLN A 4 -2.03 26.27 -10.62
C GLN A 4 -2.52 25.39 -9.45
N PRO A 5 -3.62 25.73 -8.77
CA PRO A 5 -4.08 24.95 -7.63
C PRO A 5 -4.81 23.71 -8.17
N GLY A 6 -4.20 22.53 -8.10
CA GLY A 6 -4.81 21.35 -8.75
C GLY A 6 -4.36 19.93 -8.36
N ASP A 7 -3.08 19.66 -8.09
CA ASP A 7 -2.62 18.25 -8.09
C ASP A 7 -2.09 17.69 -6.76
N ASP A 8 -1.89 18.52 -5.75
CA ASP A 8 -1.42 18.05 -4.44
C ASP A 8 -2.58 17.40 -3.65
N PHE A 9 -2.37 16.17 -3.16
CA PHE A 9 -3.37 15.47 -2.37
C PHE A 9 -2.78 14.73 -1.19
N ASN A 10 -3.59 14.57 -0.13
CA ASN A 10 -3.33 13.63 0.95
C ASN A 10 -4.44 12.58 0.94
N ALA A 11 -4.05 11.32 1.02
CA ALA A 11 -4.96 10.18 1.13
C ALA A 11 -4.56 9.34 2.35
N PHE A 12 -5.57 8.84 3.05
CA PHE A 12 -5.36 8.00 4.22
C PHE A 12 -6.39 6.89 4.26
N THR A 13 -5.95 5.68 4.59
CA THR A 13 -6.77 4.47 4.62
C THR A 13 -6.41 3.68 5.86
N ILE A 14 -7.41 3.19 6.59
CA ILE A 14 -7.26 2.22 7.67
C ILE A 14 -8.17 1.03 7.35
N GLY A 15 -7.70 -0.17 7.67
CA GLY A 15 -8.52 -1.37 7.65
C GLY A 15 -8.23 -2.28 8.83
N TYR A 16 -9.25 -3.06 9.21
CA TYR A 16 -9.16 -4.11 10.20
C TYR A 16 -9.95 -5.32 9.70
N GLY A 17 -9.40 -6.51 9.91
CA GLY A 17 -9.97 -7.77 9.45
C GLY A 17 -9.85 -8.84 10.52
N VAL A 18 -10.85 -9.72 10.55
CA VAL A 18 -10.86 -10.91 11.40
C VAL A 18 -11.01 -12.13 10.51
N ASN A 19 -10.15 -13.11 10.69
CA ASN A 19 -10.25 -14.40 10.05
C ASN A 19 -10.60 -15.45 11.11
N ASN A 20 -11.81 -16.00 11.05
CA ASN A 20 -12.24 -17.04 11.98
C ASN A 20 -11.93 -18.41 11.37
N THR A 21 -11.10 -19.18 12.05
CA THR A 21 -10.78 -20.56 11.65
C THR A 21 -11.33 -21.51 12.70
N ASP A 22 -11.39 -22.81 12.37
CA ASP A 22 -11.77 -23.87 13.32
C ASP A 22 -10.89 -23.90 14.59
N ARG A 23 -9.80 -23.12 14.61
CA ARG A 23 -8.80 -23.03 15.68
C ARG A 23 -8.74 -21.66 16.36
N GLY A 24 -9.68 -20.75 16.06
CA GLY A 24 -9.85 -19.44 16.70
C GLY A 24 -9.81 -18.26 15.73
N ALA A 25 -10.15 -17.08 16.25
CA ALA A 25 -10.12 -15.84 15.46
C ALA A 25 -8.69 -15.26 15.39
N GLY A 26 -8.22 -14.99 14.17
CA GLY A 26 -7.02 -14.20 13.90
C GLY A 26 -7.37 -12.77 13.52
N HIS A 27 -6.57 -11.82 13.99
CA HIS A 27 -6.80 -10.40 13.74
C HIS A 27 -5.69 -9.81 12.85
N ALA A 28 -6.08 -8.92 11.93
CA ALA A 28 -5.18 -8.15 11.11
C ALA A 28 -5.64 -6.68 11.07
N ALA A 29 -4.69 -5.75 11.09
CA ALA A 29 -4.95 -4.32 10.95
C ALA A 29 -3.90 -3.68 10.04
N PHE A 30 -4.30 -2.65 9.30
CA PHE A 30 -3.36 -1.82 8.56
C PHE A 30 -3.78 -0.35 8.55
N ALA A 31 -2.79 0.51 8.39
CA ALA A 31 -2.97 1.93 8.13
C ALA A 31 -1.99 2.38 7.06
N GLU A 32 -2.46 3.16 6.08
CA GLU A 32 -1.67 3.70 4.99
C GLU A 32 -1.94 5.19 4.83
N GLY A 33 -0.89 5.98 4.66
CA GLY A 33 -0.95 7.39 4.30
C GLY A 33 -0.14 7.67 3.05
N THR A 34 -0.70 8.46 2.14
CA THR A 34 -0.03 8.95 0.93
C THR A 34 -0.16 10.46 0.84
N ARG A 35 0.95 11.13 0.51
CA ARG A 35 1.00 12.54 0.16
C ARG A 35 1.61 12.71 -1.21
N HIS A 36 0.86 13.32 -2.11
CA HIS A 36 1.33 13.74 -3.42
C HIS A 36 1.60 15.24 -3.43
N PHE A 37 2.75 15.62 -4.00
CA PHE A 37 3.14 17.00 -4.18
C PHE A 37 3.93 17.18 -5.49
N GLY A 38 3.40 18.00 -6.40
CA GLY A 38 3.96 18.25 -7.72
C GLY A 38 4.10 16.99 -8.58
N VAL A 39 5.31 16.43 -8.66
CA VAL A 39 5.60 15.19 -9.43
C VAL A 39 6.04 14.04 -8.54
N THR A 40 5.91 14.19 -7.22
CA THR A 40 6.39 13.24 -6.24
C THR A 40 5.26 12.78 -5.33
N SER A 41 5.14 11.49 -5.13
CA SER A 41 4.28 10.89 -4.13
C SER A 41 5.14 10.25 -3.05
N MET A 42 4.84 10.51 -1.78
CA MET A 42 5.40 9.77 -0.65
C MET A 42 4.29 8.97 0.01
N PHE A 43 4.59 7.74 0.40
CA PHE A 43 3.63 6.87 1.09
C PHE A 43 4.30 6.14 2.25
N ALA A 44 3.49 5.84 3.26
CA ALA A 44 3.88 5.02 4.39
C ALA A 44 2.72 4.11 4.78
N ARG A 45 3.02 2.85 5.10
CA ARG A 45 2.06 1.83 5.49
C ARG A 45 2.55 1.06 6.70
N ALA A 46 1.68 0.87 7.68
CA ALA A 46 1.90 -0.01 8.82
C ALA A 46 0.88 -1.15 8.77
N GLU A 47 1.34 -2.38 8.98
CA GLU A 47 0.54 -3.60 8.99
C GLU A 47 0.86 -4.41 10.24
N LEU A 48 -0.18 -4.96 10.86
CA LEU A 48 -0.10 -5.86 12.01
C LEU A 48 -0.96 -7.07 11.72
N VAL A 49 -0.36 -8.26 11.69
CA VAL A 49 -1.06 -9.51 11.37
C VAL A 49 -0.73 -10.55 12.43
N GLN A 50 -1.77 -11.14 13.01
CA GLN A 50 -1.62 -12.27 13.91
C GLN A 50 -1.52 -13.59 13.13
N VAL A 51 -0.40 -14.29 13.30
CA VAL A 51 -0.09 -15.57 12.66
C VAL A 51 0.04 -16.70 13.67
N GLU A 52 -0.29 -17.92 13.26
CA GLU A 52 -0.13 -19.13 14.09
C GLU A 52 1.32 -19.63 13.95
N THR A 53 2.10 -19.50 15.02
CA THR A 53 3.55 -19.72 15.02
C THR A 53 3.91 -21.18 14.75
N GLU A 54 3.10 -22.11 15.27
CA GLU A 54 3.27 -23.55 15.16
C GLU A 54 3.21 -24.01 13.67
N LEU A 55 2.27 -23.43 12.91
CA LEU A 55 2.06 -23.70 11.48
C LEU A 55 3.20 -23.15 10.60
N LEU A 56 3.78 -22.00 10.99
CA LEU A 56 4.88 -21.38 10.27
C LEU A 56 6.24 -22.01 10.56
N LEU A 57 6.45 -22.59 11.75
CA LEU A 57 7.71 -23.26 12.11
C LEU A 57 7.78 -24.72 11.64
N HIS A 58 6.70 -25.49 11.75
CA HIS A 58 6.77 -26.95 11.57
C HIS A 58 5.97 -27.48 10.37
N GLY A 59 5.20 -26.65 9.66
CA GLY A 59 4.41 -27.06 8.49
C GLY A 59 3.28 -28.06 8.79
N GLN A 60 3.13 -28.49 10.05
CA GLN A 60 2.14 -29.45 10.51
C GLN A 60 1.59 -28.97 11.86
N PRO A 61 0.25 -29.00 12.06
CA PRO A 61 -0.32 -28.58 13.34
C PRO A 61 -0.03 -29.64 14.41
N ASP A 62 0.77 -29.29 15.42
CA ASP A 62 0.94 -30.14 16.61
C ASP A 62 -0.38 -30.19 17.39
N SER A 63 -0.96 -31.38 17.51
CA SER A 63 -2.31 -31.60 18.04
C SER A 63 -2.41 -31.51 19.57
N ALA A 64 -1.36 -31.04 20.26
CA ALA A 64 -1.26 -31.06 21.73
C ALA A 64 -0.62 -29.82 22.37
N ALA A 65 -0.14 -28.84 21.60
CA ALA A 65 0.50 -27.64 22.14
C ALA A 65 -0.46 -26.43 22.07
N THR A 66 -0.47 -25.62 23.14
CA THR A 66 -1.18 -24.34 23.21
C THR A 66 -0.85 -23.50 21.96
N VAL A 67 -1.85 -23.18 21.12
CA VAL A 67 -1.66 -22.42 19.87
C VAL A 67 -0.99 -21.08 20.18
N THR A 68 0.32 -20.97 19.96
CA THR A 68 1.05 -19.72 20.19
C THR A 68 0.82 -18.80 19.00
N ARG A 69 -0.05 -17.81 19.15
CA ARG A 69 -0.35 -16.81 18.12
C ARG A 69 0.62 -15.63 18.26
N ASN A 70 1.48 -15.42 17.27
CA ASN A 70 2.43 -14.31 17.25
C ASN A 70 1.90 -13.18 16.38
N THR A 71 2.15 -11.94 16.79
CA THR A 71 1.83 -10.77 15.95
C THR A 71 3.07 -10.39 15.15
N VAL A 72 2.98 -10.45 13.82
CA VAL A 72 4.02 -9.94 12.92
C VAL A 72 3.61 -8.55 12.46
N GLY A 73 4.51 -7.59 12.63
CA GLY A 73 4.35 -6.24 12.10
C GLY A 73 5.19 -6.02 10.85
N ALA A 74 4.70 -5.18 9.95
CA ALA A 74 5.46 -4.64 8.84
C ALA A 74 5.24 -3.13 8.74
N PHE A 75 6.31 -2.38 8.50
CA PHE A 75 6.27 -0.95 8.26
C PHE A 75 6.98 -0.65 6.95
N THR A 76 6.24 -0.17 5.96
CA THR A 76 6.73 0.18 4.63
C THR A 76 6.73 1.69 4.47
N VAL A 77 7.81 2.24 3.92
CA VAL A 77 7.87 3.65 3.50
C VAL A 77 8.49 3.73 2.12
N GLY A 78 7.90 4.54 1.26
CA GLY A 78 8.33 4.65 -0.12
C GLY A 78 7.95 5.96 -0.77
N GLY A 79 8.46 6.13 -1.98
CA GLY A 79 8.16 7.29 -2.79
C GLY A 79 8.19 6.96 -4.28
N VAL A 80 7.36 7.67 -5.03
CA VAL A 80 7.24 7.58 -6.48
C VAL A 80 7.51 8.95 -7.06
N ARG A 81 8.33 9.02 -8.10
CA ARG A 81 8.50 10.23 -8.88
C ARG A 81 7.97 9.99 -10.28
N ASP A 82 7.02 10.83 -10.69
CA ASP A 82 6.51 10.88 -12.05
C ASP A 82 7.60 11.48 -12.95
N LEU A 83 7.96 10.76 -14.02
CA LEU A 83 9.09 11.10 -14.89
C LEU A 83 8.64 11.75 -16.19
N TRP A 84 7.55 11.25 -16.78
CA TRP A 84 7.12 11.71 -18.11
C TRP A 84 5.63 11.46 -18.32
N ALA A 85 4.95 12.46 -18.92
CA ALA A 85 3.55 12.38 -19.34
C ALA A 85 3.33 12.60 -20.86
N PRO A 86 3.95 11.84 -21.79
CA PRO A 86 3.69 12.05 -23.21
C PRO A 86 2.32 11.46 -23.59
N ARG A 87 1.46 12.26 -24.23
CA ARG A 87 0.15 11.85 -24.79
C ARG A 87 -0.85 11.31 -23.75
N GLY A 88 -0.80 11.81 -22.52
CA GLY A 88 -1.76 11.49 -21.46
C GLY A 88 -1.48 10.19 -20.69
N PHE A 89 -0.40 9.47 -21.01
CA PHE A 89 0.11 8.39 -20.18
C PHE A 89 1.04 8.97 -19.12
N GLU A 90 0.79 8.73 -17.84
CA GLU A 90 1.71 9.11 -16.76
C GLU A 90 2.58 7.91 -16.38
N ALA A 91 3.89 8.04 -16.51
CA ALA A 91 4.85 7.04 -16.05
C ALA A 91 5.68 7.59 -14.88
N GLY A 92 5.80 6.79 -13.83
CA GLY A 92 6.60 7.10 -12.65
C GLY A 92 7.46 5.92 -12.20
N ILE A 93 8.58 6.23 -11.56
CA ILE A 93 9.45 5.23 -10.93
C ILE A 93 9.36 5.41 -9.42
N GLY A 94 9.16 4.29 -8.73
CA GLY A 94 9.05 4.24 -7.29
C GLY A 94 10.07 3.32 -6.65
N ARG A 95 10.31 3.59 -5.37
CA ARG A 95 11.08 2.71 -4.50
C ARG A 95 10.48 2.73 -3.10
N ASP A 96 10.63 1.62 -2.40
CA ASP A 96 10.21 1.49 -1.01
C ASP A 96 11.18 0.62 -0.20
N VAL A 97 11.04 0.77 1.11
CA VAL A 97 11.73 -0.01 2.12
C VAL A 97 10.69 -0.52 3.09
N THR A 98 10.72 -1.82 3.38
CA THR A 98 9.84 -2.45 4.37
C THR A 98 10.67 -3.00 5.53
N PHE A 99 10.32 -2.59 6.75
CA PHE A 99 10.88 -3.07 8.00
C PHE A 99 9.91 -4.05 8.63
N TYR A 100 10.37 -5.24 8.99
CA TYR A 100 9.54 -6.25 9.63
C TYR A 100 9.80 -6.27 11.14
N ALA A 101 8.75 -6.02 11.93
CA ALA A 101 8.74 -6.25 13.36
C ALA A 101 8.31 -7.71 13.61
N VAL A 102 9.28 -8.62 13.57
CA VAL A 102 9.07 -10.04 13.85
C VAL A 102 9.36 -10.30 15.35
N PRO A 103 8.44 -10.91 16.12
CA PRO A 103 8.65 -11.19 17.54
C PRO A 103 9.81 -12.16 17.77
N ASP A 104 10.46 -12.05 18.94
CA ASP A 104 11.76 -12.66 19.25
C ASP A 104 11.82 -14.18 19.08
N ASN A 105 10.68 -14.88 19.18
CA ASN A 105 10.56 -16.32 19.00
C ASN A 105 10.60 -16.80 17.52
N LEU A 106 10.50 -15.90 16.54
CA LEU A 106 10.62 -16.20 15.10
C LEU A 106 11.98 -15.73 14.51
N LYS A 107 12.83 -15.08 15.32
CA LYS A 107 14.15 -14.57 14.90
C LYS A 107 15.12 -15.68 14.47
N ALA A 108 15.00 -16.89 15.03
CA ALA A 108 15.87 -18.02 14.71
C ALA A 108 15.75 -18.48 13.24
N THR A 109 14.58 -18.30 12.61
CA THR A 109 14.33 -18.72 11.23
C THR A 109 14.39 -17.55 10.23
N TYR A 110 14.08 -16.32 10.66
CA TYR A 110 13.95 -15.15 9.76
C TYR A 110 15.25 -14.39 9.48
N GLY A 111 16.33 -14.66 10.23
CA GLY A 111 17.64 -14.04 9.99
C GLY A 111 17.76 -12.57 10.44
N TRP A 112 19.00 -12.09 10.54
CA TRP A 112 19.39 -10.86 11.26
C TRP A 112 19.06 -9.53 10.56
N ARG A 113 18.40 -9.56 9.39
CA ARG A 113 18.15 -8.38 8.53
C ARG A 113 16.66 -8.30 8.16
N PRO A 114 15.78 -7.82 9.04
CA PRO A 114 14.35 -7.76 8.78
C PRO A 114 14.00 -6.52 7.92
N MET A 115 14.68 -6.34 6.80
CA MET A 115 14.43 -5.24 5.86
C MET A 115 14.39 -5.73 4.41
N SER A 116 13.40 -5.27 3.67
CA SER A 116 13.23 -5.51 2.23
C SER A 116 13.28 -4.17 1.48
N PHE A 117 13.81 -4.18 0.26
CA PHE A 117 13.86 -3.03 -0.63
C PHE A 117 13.22 -3.39 -1.95
N GLN A 118 12.35 -2.53 -2.47
CA GLN A 118 11.70 -2.73 -3.77
C GLN A 118 11.86 -1.50 -4.65
N VAL A 119 11.96 -1.74 -5.96
CA VAL A 119 11.95 -0.72 -7.01
C VAL A 119 10.89 -1.13 -8.02
N PHE A 120 10.04 -0.20 -8.40
CA PHE A 120 8.91 -0.48 -9.29
C PHE A 120 8.67 0.66 -10.28
N VAL A 121 7.97 0.34 -11.36
CA VAL A 121 7.51 1.30 -12.36
C VAL A 121 5.99 1.35 -12.33
N ARG A 122 5.42 2.55 -12.27
CA ARG A 122 3.97 2.78 -12.30
C ARG A 122 3.60 3.46 -13.61
N VAL A 123 2.67 2.86 -14.35
CA VAL A 123 2.11 3.46 -15.57
C VAL A 123 0.62 3.67 -15.36
N ARG A 124 0.14 4.91 -15.52
CA ARG A 124 -1.28 5.27 -15.50
C ARG A 124 -1.71 5.61 -16.94
N PRO A 125 -2.68 4.89 -17.51
CA PRO A 125 -3.22 5.24 -18.81
C PRO A 125 -4.03 6.55 -18.75
N PRO A 126 -4.16 7.26 -19.88
CA PRO A 126 -4.97 8.47 -19.96
C PRO A 126 -6.42 8.18 -19.57
N SER A 127 -7.02 9.08 -18.80
CA SER A 127 -8.48 9.14 -18.74
C SER A 127 -8.99 9.52 -20.12
N GLY A 128 -9.89 8.72 -20.70
CA GLY A 128 -10.54 9.05 -21.96
C GLY A 128 -11.29 10.38 -21.89
N PRO A 129 -11.81 10.89 -23.04
CA PRO A 129 -12.50 12.18 -23.12
C PRO A 129 -13.73 12.28 -22.18
N MET A 130 -14.36 11.14 -21.86
CA MET A 130 -15.19 11.04 -20.66
C MET A 130 -14.29 10.72 -19.47
N GLY A 131 -14.06 11.70 -18.60
CA GLY A 131 -13.38 11.49 -17.32
C GLY A 131 -13.87 10.22 -16.61
N ARG A 132 -12.98 9.57 -15.85
CA ARG A 132 -13.23 8.25 -15.26
C ARG A 132 -14.47 8.31 -14.37
N ILE A 133 -15.56 7.67 -14.80
CA ILE A 133 -16.72 7.38 -13.95
C ILE A 133 -16.38 6.10 -13.20
N TRP A 134 -15.96 6.25 -11.95
CA TRP A 134 -15.77 5.13 -11.03
C TRP A 134 -16.56 5.43 -9.78
N ASN A 135 -17.47 4.54 -9.37
CA ASN A 135 -18.35 4.74 -8.21
C ASN A 135 -19.11 6.08 -8.19
N MET A 136 -19.69 6.49 -9.34
CA MET A 136 -20.52 7.70 -9.47
C MET A 136 -19.85 9.04 -9.07
N ARG A 137 -18.53 9.08 -8.87
CA ARG A 137 -17.82 10.33 -8.55
C ARG A 137 -16.95 10.74 -9.73
N MET A 138 -17.25 11.90 -10.31
CA MET A 138 -16.45 12.48 -11.39
C MET A 138 -15.08 12.89 -10.86
N SER A 139 -14.04 12.34 -11.48
CA SER A 139 -12.63 12.57 -11.10
C SER A 139 -12.01 13.83 -11.70
N ALA A 140 -12.69 14.50 -12.65
CA ALA A 140 -12.27 15.79 -13.18
C ALA A 140 -13.48 16.57 -13.75
N PRO A 141 -13.51 17.92 -13.63
CA PRO A 141 -14.53 18.75 -14.27
C PRO A 141 -14.30 18.83 -15.79
N MET A 142 -15.39 18.77 -16.56
CA MET A 142 -15.35 18.96 -18.01
C MET A 142 -14.83 20.36 -18.36
N ARG A 143 -13.72 20.45 -19.10
CA ARG A 143 -13.35 21.69 -19.77
C ARG A 143 -14.27 21.85 -20.98
N HIS A 144 -15.28 22.68 -20.84
CA HIS A 144 -16.18 23.05 -21.93
C HIS A 144 -15.40 23.92 -22.93
N ALA A 145 -14.87 23.31 -23.98
CA ALA A 145 -14.37 24.06 -25.12
C ALA A 145 -15.57 24.55 -25.92
N MET A 146 -15.93 25.83 -25.75
CA MET A 146 -16.89 26.47 -26.64
C MET A 146 -16.23 26.65 -28.01
N PRO A 147 -16.88 26.25 -29.12
CA PRO A 147 -16.44 26.65 -30.44
C PRO A 147 -16.77 28.14 -30.61
N HIS A 148 -15.75 28.95 -30.92
CA HIS A 148 -15.97 30.21 -31.63
C HIS A 148 -16.23 29.90 -33.10
N GLU A 149 -17.19 30.64 -33.66
CA GLU A 149 -17.82 30.53 -34.99
C GLU A 149 -16.91 30.17 -36.17
#